data_AF-A0A7J2R7W1-F1
#
_entry.id   AF-A0A7J2R7W1-F1
#
_cell.length_a   1.000
_cell.length_b   1.000
_cell.length_c   1.000
_cell.angle_alpha   90.00
_cell.angle_beta   90.00
_cell.angle_gamma   90.00
#
_symmetry.space_group_name_H-M   'P 1'
#
loop_
_entity.id
_entity.type
_entity.pdbx_description
1 polymer ?
#
loop_
_entity_poly.entity_id
_entity_poly.type
_entity_poly.pdbx_seq_one_letter_code
_entity_poly.pdbx_strand_id
1 'polypeptide(L)'
;MGSSILNPKVSELSKLDLLDRANQFIFSTGLNDGASKLCKANMKYGLSQFHLIQEKYGFEPKASFISSPDETISRNKFRWNSGLGYGGRLNWGDGNEKLIFLNMKPNCCGILVGGLEELPDPYNLIKNIDKAKSKELYHNDILLNWDYGISNHFINCFETKNLSDINFPPYIFLIHGSAPEFRDDNYGLGLYVDKSFTLKELAIEESSKFGKQYILLGSDAKEYLNFNKKAIE
;
A
#
# COMPACT_ATOMS: atom_id res chain seq x y z
N MET A 1 46.48 -11.17 0.80
CA MET A 1 45.56 -11.38 1.94
C MET A 1 44.66 -10.17 2.03
N GLY A 2 43.51 -10.21 1.35
CA GLY A 2 42.54 -9.13 1.37
C GLY A 2 41.80 -9.17 2.70
N SER A 3 41.94 -8.11 3.48
CA SER A 3 41.13 -7.85 4.67
C SER A 3 39.65 -7.94 4.29
N SER A 4 38.99 -9.05 4.66
CA SER A 4 37.54 -9.09 4.72
C SER A 4 37.15 -8.21 5.90
N ILE A 5 36.95 -6.93 5.64
CA ILE A 5 36.15 -6.09 6.54
C ILE A 5 34.78 -6.76 6.54
N LEU A 6 34.56 -7.62 7.54
CA LEU A 6 33.26 -8.19 7.84
C LEU A 6 32.38 -6.99 8.15
N ASN A 7 31.60 -6.54 7.18
CA ASN A 7 30.53 -5.61 7.47
C ASN A 7 29.70 -6.24 8.60
N PRO A 8 29.51 -5.55 9.73
CA PRO A 8 28.79 -6.11 10.85
C PRO A 8 27.40 -6.54 10.39
N LYS A 9 26.92 -7.67 10.92
CA LYS A 9 25.55 -8.13 10.64
C LYS A 9 24.57 -7.06 11.07
N VAL A 10 23.46 -6.93 10.36
CA VAL A 10 22.41 -5.95 10.67
C VAL A 10 21.88 -6.18 12.09
N SER A 11 21.74 -7.43 12.51
CA SER A 11 21.34 -7.81 13.87
C SER A 11 22.31 -7.37 14.98
N GLU A 12 23.59 -7.17 14.67
CA GLU A 12 24.63 -6.75 15.63
C GLU A 12 24.65 -5.23 15.84
N LEU A 13 24.01 -4.47 14.95
CA LEU A 13 23.98 -3.01 15.01
C LEU A 13 23.17 -2.49 16.21
N SER A 14 23.62 -1.36 16.78
CA SER A 14 22.87 -0.67 17.83
C SER A 14 21.54 -0.14 17.28
N LYS A 15 20.64 0.29 18.19
CA LYS A 15 19.35 0.86 17.77
C LYS A 15 19.54 2.11 16.90
N LEU A 16 20.52 2.95 17.22
CA LEU A 16 20.81 4.17 16.45
C LEU A 16 21.42 3.82 15.09
N ASP A 17 22.40 2.92 15.05
CA ASP A 17 23.05 2.51 13.80
C ASP A 17 22.06 1.87 12.81
N LEU A 18 21.04 1.15 13.31
CA LEU A 18 19.97 0.59 12.48
C LEU A 18 19.06 1.65 11.87
N LEU A 19 18.75 2.70 12.62
CA LEU A 19 17.93 3.81 12.13
C LEU A 19 18.72 4.65 11.11
N ASP A 20 20.03 4.83 11.34
CA ASP A 20 20.92 5.52 10.42
C ASP A 20 21.13 4.72 9.14
N ARG A 21 21.33 3.40 9.26
CA ARG A 21 21.34 2.50 8.10
C ARG A 21 20.02 2.58 7.34
N ALA A 22 18.87 2.41 8.01
CA ALA A 22 17.57 2.45 7.34
C ALA A 22 17.33 3.77 6.61
N ASN A 23 17.83 4.89 7.15
CA ASN A 23 17.76 6.19 6.49
C ASN A 23 18.53 6.23 5.16
N GLN A 24 19.61 5.47 4.99
CA GLN A 24 20.33 5.36 3.71
C GLN A 24 19.52 4.65 2.62
N PHE A 25 18.46 3.90 3.00
CA PHE A 25 17.55 3.21 2.09
C PHE A 25 16.22 3.97 1.88
N ILE A 26 16.16 5.23 2.32
CA ILE A 26 15.04 6.14 2.04
C ILE A 26 15.47 7.11 0.95
N PHE A 27 14.87 6.98 -0.22
CA PHE A 27 15.06 7.87 -1.37
C PHE A 27 13.85 8.80 -1.44
N SER A 28 13.98 10.00 -0.88
CA SER A 28 12.86 10.91 -0.72
C SER A 28 12.83 12.00 -1.79
N THR A 29 11.65 12.19 -2.41
CA THR A 29 11.35 13.37 -3.24
C THR A 29 10.30 14.28 -2.60
N GLY A 30 10.06 14.13 -1.29
CA GLY A 30 9.04 14.89 -0.57
C GLY A 30 9.35 16.38 -0.47
N LEU A 31 8.31 17.18 -0.26
CA LEU A 31 8.39 18.64 -0.14
C LEU A 31 9.14 19.14 1.12
N ASN A 32 9.56 18.22 2.00
CA ASN A 32 10.28 18.48 3.24
C ASN A 32 9.52 19.37 4.24
N ASP A 33 8.19 19.36 4.16
CA ASP A 33 7.31 19.91 5.16
C ASP A 33 7.26 19.04 6.43
N GLY A 34 6.45 19.44 7.42
CA GLY A 34 6.32 18.71 8.68
C GLY A 34 5.82 17.27 8.51
N ALA A 35 4.88 17.04 7.60
CA ALA A 35 4.31 15.70 7.37
C ALA A 35 5.31 14.80 6.65
N SER A 36 6.02 15.32 5.65
CA SER A 36 7.11 14.65 4.95
C SER A 36 8.24 14.26 5.92
N LYS A 37 8.65 15.17 6.82
CA LYS A 37 9.66 14.88 7.85
C LYS A 37 9.20 13.76 8.80
N LEU A 38 7.95 13.79 9.25
CA LEU A 38 7.39 12.73 10.09
C LEU A 38 7.29 11.39 9.36
N CYS A 39 6.90 11.41 8.08
CA CYS A 39 6.88 10.22 7.22
C CYS A 39 8.25 9.54 7.20
N LYS A 40 9.31 10.29 6.85
CA LYS A 40 10.69 9.78 6.82
C LYS A 40 11.15 9.28 8.18
N ALA A 41 10.88 10.05 9.24
CA ALA A 41 11.27 9.67 10.59
C ALA A 41 10.64 8.34 11.01
N ASN A 42 9.35 8.14 10.72
CA ASN A 42 8.65 6.91 11.05
C ASN A 42 9.10 5.75 10.14
N MET A 43 9.32 6.00 8.85
CA MET A 43 9.74 4.99 7.88
C MET A 43 11.05 4.29 8.24
N LYS A 44 11.98 4.99 8.91
CA LYS A 44 13.21 4.38 9.44
C LYS A 44 12.90 3.17 10.33
N TYR A 45 11.89 3.26 11.18
CA TYR A 45 11.50 2.18 12.09
C TYR A 45 10.93 0.97 11.33
N GLY A 46 10.14 1.20 10.28
CA GLY A 46 9.63 0.12 9.42
C GLY A 46 10.76 -0.57 8.67
N LEU A 47 11.63 0.21 8.00
CA LEU A 47 12.75 -0.33 7.23
C LEU A 47 13.78 -1.05 8.10
N SER A 48 14.10 -0.55 9.30
CA SER A 48 14.99 -1.28 10.22
C SER A 48 14.43 -2.65 10.60
N GLN A 49 13.10 -2.77 10.77
CA GLN A 49 12.46 -4.06 11.02
C GLN A 49 12.55 -4.97 9.79
N PHE A 50 12.31 -4.42 8.59
CA PHE A 50 12.39 -5.19 7.36
C PHE A 50 13.81 -5.73 7.14
N HIS A 51 14.83 -4.92 7.37
CA HIS A 51 16.24 -5.35 7.26
C HIS A 51 16.59 -6.46 8.25
N LEU A 52 16.17 -6.35 9.51
CA LEU A 52 16.39 -7.39 10.51
C LEU A 52 15.69 -8.70 10.15
N ILE A 53 14.45 -8.61 9.64
CA ILE A 53 13.69 -9.78 9.21
C ILE A 53 14.30 -10.41 7.96
N GLN A 54 14.71 -9.60 6.98
CA GLN A 54 15.42 -10.09 5.79
C GLN A 54 16.67 -10.88 6.21
N GLU A 55 17.52 -10.32 7.08
CA GLU A 55 18.71 -11.02 7.57
C GLU A 55 18.37 -12.32 8.30
N LYS A 56 17.39 -12.28 9.21
CA LYS A 56 16.96 -13.45 10.00
C LYS A 56 16.58 -14.64 9.11
N TYR A 57 15.94 -14.37 7.99
CA TYR A 57 15.47 -15.39 7.05
C TYR A 57 16.44 -15.64 5.87
N GLY A 58 17.68 -15.13 5.95
CA GLY A 58 18.72 -15.37 4.96
C GLY A 58 18.56 -14.58 3.66
N PHE A 59 17.71 -13.56 3.64
CA PHE A 59 17.60 -12.61 2.54
C PHE A 59 18.57 -11.45 2.73
N GLU A 60 18.91 -10.80 1.62
CA GLU A 60 19.71 -9.58 1.64
C GLU A 60 18.92 -8.42 2.32
N PRO A 61 19.47 -7.75 3.34
CA PRO A 61 18.81 -6.63 4.03
C PRO A 61 18.79 -5.33 3.20
N LYS A 62 18.02 -5.34 2.11
CA LYS A 62 17.97 -4.28 1.07
C LYS A 62 16.61 -3.60 0.92
N ALA A 63 15.68 -3.80 1.86
CA ALA A 63 14.41 -3.10 1.82
C ALA A 63 14.60 -1.57 1.71
N SER A 64 13.84 -0.91 0.85
CA SER A 64 13.96 0.51 0.55
C SER A 64 12.60 1.15 0.40
N PHE A 65 12.56 2.45 0.64
CA PHE A 65 11.41 3.29 0.41
C PHE A 65 11.78 4.40 -0.57
N ILE A 66 11.09 4.43 -1.71
CA ILE A 66 11.21 5.48 -2.72
C ILE A 66 9.94 6.30 -2.63
N SER A 67 10.04 7.51 -2.10
CA SER A 67 8.87 8.35 -1.90
C SER A 67 8.54 9.18 -3.13
N SER A 68 7.28 9.59 -3.22
CA SER A 68 6.79 10.58 -4.18
C SER A 68 6.65 11.95 -3.49
N PRO A 69 6.42 13.04 -4.24
CA PRO A 69 6.29 14.38 -3.64
C PRO A 69 5.18 14.51 -2.58
N ASP A 70 4.18 13.63 -2.62
CA ASP A 70 3.08 13.53 -1.65
C ASP A 70 3.41 12.65 -0.43
N GLU A 71 4.69 12.37 -0.15
CA GLU A 71 5.09 11.62 1.05
C GLU A 71 4.53 12.24 2.33
N THR A 72 3.81 11.45 3.13
CA THR A 72 3.07 11.98 4.28
C THR A 72 2.83 10.91 5.35
N ILE A 73 2.21 11.30 6.47
CA ILE A 73 1.86 10.39 7.54
C ILE A 73 0.76 9.41 7.10
N SER A 74 0.85 8.16 7.53
CA SER A 74 -0.25 7.22 7.35
C SER A 74 -1.38 7.53 8.34
N ARG A 75 -2.59 7.78 7.83
CA ARG A 75 -3.81 7.87 8.66
C ARG A 75 -4.29 6.51 9.17
N ASN A 76 -3.75 5.41 8.63
CA ASN A 76 -4.02 4.07 9.13
C ASN A 76 -3.14 3.79 10.37
N LYS A 77 -3.77 3.70 11.55
CA LYS A 77 -3.09 3.49 12.83
C LYS A 77 -2.23 2.22 12.84
N PHE A 78 -2.69 1.15 12.21
CA PHE A 78 -1.94 -0.11 12.14
C PHE A 78 -0.63 0.06 11.35
N ARG A 79 -0.70 0.64 10.14
CA ARG A 79 0.50 0.95 9.33
C ARG A 79 1.44 1.90 10.07
N TRP A 80 0.89 2.98 10.64
CA TRP A 80 1.69 4.00 11.33
C TRP A 80 2.46 3.41 12.51
N ASN A 81 1.79 2.63 13.35
CA ASN A 81 2.41 1.95 14.50
C ASN A 81 3.41 0.85 14.09
N SER A 82 3.38 0.42 12.83
CA SER A 82 4.34 -0.52 12.25
C SER A 82 5.56 0.17 11.64
N GLY A 83 5.69 1.50 11.83
CA GLY A 83 6.79 2.28 11.27
C GLY A 83 6.64 2.57 9.77
N LEU A 84 5.41 2.56 9.23
CA LEU A 84 5.16 2.79 7.81
C LEU A 84 4.57 4.19 7.56
N GLY A 85 5.26 4.96 6.72
CA GLY A 85 4.77 6.21 6.11
C GLY A 85 3.86 5.97 4.90
N TYR A 86 3.45 7.06 4.24
CA TYR A 86 2.58 7.05 3.06
C TYR A 86 3.18 7.91 1.93
N GLY A 87 2.68 7.73 0.70
CA GLY A 87 3.11 8.51 -0.49
C GLY A 87 4.45 8.02 -1.04
N GLY A 88 4.53 6.73 -1.38
CA GLY A 88 5.73 6.15 -1.97
C GLY A 88 5.64 4.66 -2.21
N ARG A 89 6.71 4.10 -2.78
CA ARG A 89 6.88 2.69 -3.07
C ARG A 89 7.84 2.07 -2.06
N LEU A 90 7.38 1.02 -1.38
CA LEU A 90 8.26 0.11 -0.65
C LEU A 90 8.74 -0.99 -1.60
N ASN A 91 10.03 -1.31 -1.51
CA ASN A 91 10.63 -2.42 -2.24
C ASN A 91 11.49 -3.24 -1.29
N TRP A 92 11.36 -4.56 -1.27
CA TRP A 92 12.19 -5.44 -0.43
C TRP A 92 12.76 -6.63 -1.21
N GLY A 93 12.72 -6.57 -2.53
CA GLY A 93 13.19 -7.64 -3.38
C GLY A 93 13.18 -7.31 -4.85
N ASP A 94 13.43 -8.32 -5.67
CA ASP A 94 13.25 -8.32 -7.12
C ASP A 94 12.04 -9.18 -7.55
N GLY A 95 11.35 -9.79 -6.58
CA GLY A 95 10.19 -10.65 -6.79
C GLY A 95 10.51 -12.14 -6.70
N ASN A 96 11.79 -12.52 -6.59
CA ASN A 96 12.19 -13.89 -6.30
C ASN A 96 12.23 -14.19 -4.81
N GLU A 97 12.31 -13.16 -3.96
CA GLU A 97 12.21 -13.29 -2.51
C GLU A 97 10.79 -13.72 -2.12
N LYS A 98 10.67 -14.95 -1.61
CA LYS A 98 9.41 -15.50 -1.10
C LYS A 98 9.11 -14.94 0.30
N LEU A 99 9.03 -13.61 0.41
CA LEU A 99 8.81 -12.85 1.63
C LEU A 99 7.78 -11.73 1.37
N ILE A 100 6.75 -11.65 2.19
CA ILE A 100 5.76 -10.56 2.16
C ILE A 100 5.63 -9.94 3.55
N PHE A 101 5.63 -8.61 3.62
CA PHE A 101 5.34 -7.85 4.83
C PHE A 101 3.86 -7.45 4.86
N LEU A 102 3.07 -8.07 5.73
CA LEU A 102 1.62 -7.89 5.77
C LEU A 102 1.19 -6.56 6.38
N ASN A 103 2.04 -5.92 7.18
CA ASN A 103 1.73 -4.63 7.79
C ASN A 103 1.55 -3.51 6.77
N MET A 104 2.00 -3.71 5.54
CA MET A 104 1.78 -2.78 4.43
C MET A 104 0.31 -2.59 4.09
N LYS A 105 -0.51 -3.64 4.23
CA LYS A 105 -1.96 -3.61 3.98
C LYS A 105 -2.30 -2.97 2.62
N PRO A 106 -2.11 -3.63 1.48
CA PRO A 106 -2.36 -3.01 0.18
C PRO A 106 -3.84 -2.60 0.02
N ASN A 107 -4.12 -1.35 -0.35
CA ASN A 107 -5.52 -0.90 -0.50
C ASN A 107 -6.21 -1.46 -1.75
N CYS A 108 -5.46 -1.88 -2.77
CA CYS A 108 -5.94 -2.23 -4.11
C CYS A 108 -6.91 -1.18 -4.67
N CYS A 109 -6.52 0.10 -4.59
CA CYS A 109 -7.29 1.17 -5.21
C CYS A 109 -7.05 1.20 -6.72
N GLY A 110 -8.08 1.57 -7.48
CA GLY A 110 -8.02 1.79 -8.92
C GLY A 110 -8.65 3.12 -9.30
N ILE A 111 -8.37 3.59 -10.51
CA ILE A 111 -9.04 4.75 -11.10
C ILE A 111 -9.60 4.33 -12.45
N LEU A 112 -10.92 4.48 -12.62
CA LEU A 112 -11.56 4.44 -13.92
C LEU A 112 -11.59 5.87 -14.47
N VAL A 113 -11.11 6.03 -15.70
CA VAL A 113 -11.10 7.31 -16.42
C VAL A 113 -11.85 7.13 -17.73
N GLY A 114 -12.71 8.08 -18.07
CA GLY A 114 -13.41 8.10 -19.36
C GLY A 114 -13.75 9.50 -19.81
N GLY A 115 -13.97 9.65 -21.12
CA GLY A 115 -14.39 10.91 -21.74
C GLY A 115 -15.91 11.03 -21.86
N LEU A 116 -16.40 12.26 -21.86
CA LEU A 116 -17.80 12.60 -22.03
C LEU A 116 -17.91 13.76 -23.03
N GLU A 117 -18.85 13.63 -23.97
CA GLU A 117 -19.19 14.71 -24.92
C GLU A 117 -20.05 15.80 -24.27
N GLU A 118 -20.83 15.43 -23.26
CA GLU A 118 -21.74 16.33 -22.56
C GLU A 118 -21.63 16.12 -21.03
N LEU A 119 -21.86 17.20 -20.27
CA LEU A 119 -21.94 17.12 -18.81
C LEU A 119 -23.19 16.33 -18.40
N PRO A 120 -23.06 15.36 -17.47
CA PRO A 120 -24.22 14.68 -16.93
C PRO A 120 -25.05 15.66 -16.09
N ASP A 121 -26.37 15.60 -16.25
CA ASP A 121 -27.29 16.33 -15.38
C ASP A 121 -27.07 15.92 -13.91
N PRO A 122 -26.78 16.87 -13.00
CA PRO A 122 -26.47 16.54 -11.60
C PRO A 122 -27.61 15.83 -10.86
N TYR A 123 -28.87 16.15 -11.16
CA TYR A 123 -30.02 15.52 -10.52
C TYR A 123 -30.16 14.06 -10.95
N ASN A 124 -29.98 13.79 -12.24
CA ASN A 124 -29.96 12.43 -12.77
C ASN A 124 -28.80 11.61 -12.19
N LEU A 125 -27.62 12.23 -12.01
CA LEU A 125 -26.47 11.58 -11.39
C LEU A 125 -26.77 11.17 -9.94
N ILE A 126 -27.31 12.09 -9.12
CA ILE A 126 -27.71 11.80 -7.73
C ILE A 126 -28.72 10.66 -7.69
N LYS A 127 -29.76 10.72 -8.53
CA LYS A 127 -30.78 9.67 -8.60
C LYS A 127 -30.21 8.31 -8.97
N ASN A 128 -29.25 8.27 -9.90
CA ASN A 128 -28.57 7.03 -10.28
C ASN A 128 -27.69 6.47 -9.16
N ILE A 129 -26.99 7.34 -8.43
CA ILE A 129 -26.21 6.97 -7.24
C ILE A 129 -27.12 6.40 -6.15
N ASP A 130 -28.23 7.06 -5.83
CA ASP A 130 -29.18 6.58 -4.82
C ASP A 130 -29.82 5.24 -5.23
N LYS A 131 -30.10 5.06 -6.53
CA LYS A 131 -30.57 3.78 -7.07
C LYS A 131 -29.52 2.68 -6.96
N ALA A 132 -28.23 3.00 -7.14
CA ALA A 132 -27.15 2.04 -6.95
C ALA A 132 -27.00 1.66 -5.47
N LYS A 133 -27.04 2.65 -4.57
CA LYS A 133 -26.91 2.45 -3.11
C LYS A 133 -28.09 1.72 -2.47
N SER A 134 -29.27 1.77 -3.08
CA SER A 134 -30.48 1.09 -2.57
C SER A 134 -30.58 -0.38 -2.99
N LYS A 135 -29.58 -0.90 -3.70
CA LYS A 135 -29.56 -2.28 -4.18
C LYS A 135 -28.29 -2.98 -3.74
N GLU A 136 -28.40 -4.28 -3.50
CA GLU A 136 -27.25 -5.16 -3.47
C GLU A 136 -26.72 -5.32 -4.90
N LEU A 137 -25.43 -5.04 -5.08
CA LEU A 137 -24.75 -5.20 -6.36
C LEU A 137 -23.71 -6.30 -6.20
N TYR A 138 -23.64 -7.19 -7.19
CA TYR A 138 -22.73 -8.32 -7.18
C TYR A 138 -21.82 -8.29 -8.39
N HIS A 139 -20.57 -8.69 -8.20
CA HIS A 139 -19.63 -8.99 -9.26
C HIS A 139 -18.95 -10.32 -8.97
N ASN A 140 -19.09 -11.32 -9.85
CA ASN A 140 -18.56 -12.68 -9.63
C ASN A 140 -18.90 -13.23 -8.23
N ASP A 141 -20.19 -13.14 -7.86
CA ASP A 141 -20.74 -13.56 -6.55
C ASP A 141 -20.21 -12.80 -5.33
N ILE A 142 -19.47 -11.71 -5.53
CA ILE A 142 -18.99 -10.82 -4.45
C ILE A 142 -19.98 -9.67 -4.28
N LEU A 143 -20.54 -9.52 -3.08
CA LEU A 143 -21.35 -8.36 -2.72
C LEU A 143 -20.45 -7.11 -2.63
N LEU A 144 -20.76 -6.12 -3.46
CA LEU A 144 -20.00 -4.87 -3.56
C LEU A 144 -20.41 -3.90 -2.45
N ASN A 145 -19.42 -3.32 -1.79
CA ASN A 145 -19.61 -2.26 -0.81
C ASN A 145 -19.45 -0.90 -1.49
N TRP A 146 -20.36 0.01 -1.14
CA TRP A 146 -20.22 1.41 -1.53
C TRP A 146 -19.05 2.06 -0.77
N ASP A 147 -17.97 2.38 -1.47
CA ASP A 147 -16.75 2.92 -0.86
C ASP A 147 -16.44 4.40 -1.21
N TYR A 148 -17.32 5.04 -1.99
CA TYR A 148 -17.17 6.43 -2.44
C TYR A 148 -17.60 7.46 -1.38
N GLY A 149 -16.92 8.60 -1.35
CA GLY A 149 -17.10 9.65 -0.34
C GLY A 149 -16.34 9.39 0.95
N ILE A 150 -15.50 8.36 0.98
CA ILE A 150 -14.67 7.98 2.12
C ILE A 150 -13.20 8.22 1.77
N SER A 151 -12.49 8.99 2.61
CA SER A 151 -11.07 9.29 2.43
C SER A 151 -10.76 9.95 1.08
N ASN A 152 -10.20 9.20 0.14
CA ASN A 152 -9.77 9.65 -1.18
C ASN A 152 -10.60 9.00 -2.29
N HIS A 153 -11.66 8.26 -1.99
CA HIS A 153 -12.50 7.64 -3.02
C HIS A 153 -13.61 8.60 -3.45
N PHE A 154 -13.69 8.89 -4.75
CA PHE A 154 -14.54 9.94 -5.30
C PHE A 154 -15.03 9.60 -6.70
N ILE A 155 -16.08 10.31 -7.10
CA ILE A 155 -16.62 10.35 -8.46
C ILE A 155 -16.64 11.82 -8.85
N ASN A 156 -15.76 12.22 -9.78
CA ASN A 156 -15.64 13.61 -10.21
C ASN A 156 -15.72 13.73 -11.73
N CYS A 157 -16.23 14.86 -12.21
CA CYS A 157 -16.21 15.24 -13.62
C CYS A 157 -15.46 16.57 -13.77
N PHE A 158 -14.67 16.69 -14.83
CA PHE A 158 -13.84 17.85 -15.13
C PHE A 158 -14.00 18.24 -16.60
N GLU A 159 -13.96 19.54 -16.87
CA GLU A 159 -13.82 20.09 -18.22
C GLU A 159 -12.36 19.89 -18.69
N THR A 160 -12.19 19.43 -19.92
CA THR A 160 -10.86 19.27 -20.51
C THR A 160 -10.37 20.57 -21.12
N LYS A 161 -9.05 20.77 -21.06
CA LYS A 161 -8.35 21.79 -21.83
C LYS A 161 -7.29 21.10 -22.66
N ASN A 162 -7.43 21.14 -23.99
CA ASN A 162 -6.44 20.59 -24.90
C ASN A 162 -5.18 21.48 -24.88
N LEU A 163 -4.13 21.02 -24.19
CA LEU A 163 -2.82 21.68 -24.12
C LEU A 163 -1.83 21.12 -25.16
N SER A 164 -2.29 20.22 -26.01
CA SER A 164 -1.51 19.53 -27.04
C SER A 164 -2.39 19.30 -28.27
N ASP A 165 -1.81 18.79 -29.36
CA ASP A 165 -2.54 18.46 -30.59
C ASP A 165 -3.48 17.24 -30.45
N ILE A 166 -3.49 16.58 -29.28
CA ILE A 166 -4.43 15.50 -28.97
C ILE A 166 -5.79 16.11 -28.61
N ASN A 167 -6.81 15.74 -29.39
CA ASN A 167 -8.20 16.09 -29.11
C ASN A 167 -8.79 15.15 -28.06
N PHE A 168 -8.91 15.62 -26.82
CA PHE A 168 -9.70 14.94 -25.80
C PHE A 168 -11.18 15.34 -25.91
N PRO A 169 -12.11 14.47 -25.46
CA PRO A 169 -13.52 14.85 -25.27
C PRO A 169 -13.63 16.09 -24.37
N PRO A 170 -14.67 16.93 -24.53
CA PRO A 170 -14.79 18.20 -23.81
C PRO A 170 -14.87 18.03 -22.28
N TYR A 171 -15.25 16.84 -21.80
CA TYR A 171 -15.25 16.51 -20.39
C TYR A 171 -14.62 15.13 -20.15
N ILE A 172 -14.11 14.93 -18.94
CA ILE A 172 -13.65 13.63 -18.45
C ILE A 172 -14.29 13.34 -17.09
N PHE A 173 -14.46 12.06 -16.78
CA PHE A 173 -14.78 11.62 -15.43
C PHE A 173 -13.65 10.77 -14.86
N LEU A 174 -13.47 10.87 -13.54
CA LEU A 174 -12.59 10.03 -12.77
C LEU A 174 -13.41 9.39 -11.65
N ILE A 175 -13.39 8.07 -11.58
CA ILE A 175 -13.95 7.28 -10.48
C ILE A 175 -12.78 6.59 -9.79
N HIS A 176 -12.46 7.06 -8.59
CA HIS A 176 -11.43 6.44 -7.75
C HIS A 176 -12.10 5.66 -6.62
N GLY A 177 -11.80 4.36 -6.54
CA GLY A 177 -12.32 3.46 -5.50
C GLY A 177 -11.29 2.39 -5.16
N SER A 178 -11.71 1.45 -4.32
CA SER A 178 -10.93 0.29 -3.90
C SER A 178 -11.78 -0.98 -3.89
N ALA A 179 -11.16 -2.10 -3.52
CA ALA A 179 -11.84 -3.37 -3.33
C ALA A 179 -11.91 -3.72 -1.81
N PRO A 180 -12.72 -3.02 -1.00
CA PRO A 180 -12.78 -3.24 0.44
C PRO A 180 -13.26 -4.64 0.83
N GLU A 181 -13.94 -5.36 -0.07
CA GLU A 181 -14.46 -6.73 0.08
C GLU A 181 -13.34 -7.74 0.34
N PHE A 182 -12.13 -7.48 -0.17
CA PHE A 182 -10.99 -8.38 -0.05
C PHE A 182 -10.12 -8.06 1.18
N ARG A 183 -10.53 -7.13 2.06
CA ARG A 183 -9.72 -6.77 3.23
C ARG A 183 -9.75 -7.84 4.32
N ASP A 184 -10.89 -8.48 4.52
CA ASP A 184 -11.08 -9.62 5.44
C ASP A 184 -11.18 -10.95 4.67
N ASP A 185 -11.51 -12.03 5.36
CA ASP A 185 -11.59 -13.38 4.82
C ASP A 185 -12.97 -13.80 4.30
N ASN A 186 -13.90 -12.87 4.09
CA ASN A 186 -15.23 -13.20 3.55
C ASN A 186 -15.16 -13.84 2.16
N TYR A 187 -14.18 -13.45 1.33
CA TYR A 187 -14.04 -13.92 -0.06
C TYR A 187 -12.68 -14.58 -0.34
N GLY A 188 -12.03 -15.12 0.69
CA GLY A 188 -10.79 -15.88 0.58
C GLY A 188 -9.81 -15.55 1.70
N LEU A 189 -8.51 -15.43 1.36
CA LEU A 189 -7.46 -15.23 2.36
C LEU A 189 -7.59 -13.88 3.10
N GLY A 190 -8.03 -12.84 2.41
CA GLY A 190 -8.03 -11.47 2.91
C GLY A 190 -6.67 -10.78 2.78
N LEU A 191 -6.70 -9.45 2.68
CA LEU A 191 -5.50 -8.63 2.47
C LEU A 191 -4.92 -8.05 3.75
N TYR A 192 -5.72 -7.87 4.80
CA TYR A 192 -5.34 -7.16 6.02
C TYR A 192 -5.22 -8.15 7.17
N VAL A 193 -4.00 -8.36 7.66
CA VAL A 193 -3.69 -9.31 8.75
C VAL A 193 -4.42 -8.99 10.07
N ASP A 194 -4.82 -7.73 10.27
CA ASP A 194 -5.60 -7.31 11.43
C ASP A 194 -7.12 -7.43 11.24
N LYS A 195 -7.58 -7.89 10.07
CA LYS A 195 -9.00 -8.08 9.76
C LYS A 195 -9.36 -9.51 9.37
N SER A 196 -8.47 -10.20 8.64
CA SER A 196 -8.66 -11.58 8.25
C SER A 196 -8.11 -12.52 9.33
N PHE A 197 -8.95 -13.40 9.85
CA PHE A 197 -8.53 -14.44 10.78
C PHE A 197 -7.65 -15.46 10.04
N THR A 198 -8.07 -15.86 8.84
CA THR A 198 -7.36 -16.82 7.98
C THR A 198 -5.93 -16.37 7.67
N LEU A 199 -5.74 -15.11 7.26
CA LEU A 199 -4.42 -14.54 7.00
C LEU A 199 -3.58 -14.46 8.25
N LYS A 200 -4.20 -14.19 9.40
CA LYS A 200 -3.50 -14.06 10.67
C LYS A 200 -2.97 -15.40 11.18
N GLU A 201 -3.70 -16.49 10.98
CA GLU A 201 -3.24 -17.85 11.32
C GLU A 201 -2.02 -18.27 10.48
N LEU A 202 -1.95 -17.83 9.22
CA LEU A 202 -0.80 -18.10 8.33
C LEU A 202 0.39 -17.18 8.59
N ALA A 203 0.16 -16.01 9.20
CA ALA A 203 1.19 -15.01 9.40
C ALA A 203 2.19 -15.44 10.49
N ILE A 204 3.48 -15.23 10.19
CA ILE A 204 4.52 -15.32 11.21
C ILE A 204 4.65 -13.95 11.87
N GLU A 205 4.47 -13.90 13.19
CA GLU A 205 4.71 -12.70 13.99
C GLU A 205 6.20 -12.55 14.30
N GLU A 206 6.81 -11.48 13.79
CA GLU A 206 8.19 -11.09 14.07
C GLU A 206 8.24 -9.90 15.02
N SER A 207 8.87 -10.09 16.18
CA SER A 207 9.08 -9.04 17.17
C SER A 207 10.53 -8.57 17.15
N SER A 208 10.72 -7.25 17.19
CA SER A 208 12.02 -6.61 17.22
C SER A 208 12.07 -5.47 18.25
N LYS A 209 13.24 -4.86 18.42
CA LYS A 209 13.43 -3.64 19.24
C LYS A 209 12.69 -2.39 18.73
N PHE A 210 12.00 -2.48 17.59
CA PHE A 210 11.23 -1.40 16.99
C PHE A 210 9.72 -1.68 16.91
N GLY A 211 9.27 -2.89 17.30
CA GLY A 211 7.87 -3.26 17.24
C GLY A 211 7.64 -4.63 16.63
N LYS A 212 6.41 -4.83 16.14
CA LYS A 212 5.93 -6.08 15.56
C LYS A 212 5.68 -5.94 14.06
N GLN A 213 6.08 -6.96 13.31
CA GLN A 213 5.71 -7.16 11.91
C GLN A 213 5.07 -8.54 11.76
N TYR A 214 4.18 -8.66 10.78
CA TYR A 214 3.61 -9.92 10.34
C TYR A 214 4.13 -10.19 8.94
N ILE A 215 4.63 -11.40 8.73
CA ILE A 215 5.19 -11.81 7.44
C ILE A 215 4.61 -13.12 6.94
N LEU A 216 4.73 -13.34 5.64
CA LEU A 216 4.55 -14.65 5.02
C LEU A 216 5.84 -15.06 4.33
N LEU A 217 6.07 -16.36 4.28
CA LEU A 217 7.23 -16.97 3.62
C LEU A 217 6.79 -18.04 2.62
N GLY A 218 7.65 -18.37 1.67
CA GLY A 218 7.52 -19.59 0.88
C GLY A 218 6.22 -19.67 0.05
N SER A 219 5.45 -20.73 0.26
CA SER A 219 4.16 -20.97 -0.41
C SER A 219 3.12 -19.93 -0.04
N ASP A 220 3.07 -19.52 1.22
CA ASP A 220 2.01 -18.67 1.75
C ASP A 220 2.17 -17.24 1.22
N ALA A 221 3.42 -16.80 1.08
CA ALA A 221 3.75 -15.55 0.37
C ALA A 221 3.25 -15.56 -1.08
N LYS A 222 3.40 -16.69 -1.79
CA LYS A 222 2.94 -16.86 -3.17
C LYS A 222 1.40 -16.88 -3.24
N GLU A 223 0.75 -17.58 -2.33
CA GLU A 223 -0.71 -17.63 -2.24
C GLU A 223 -1.30 -16.24 -1.98
N TYR A 224 -0.72 -15.49 -1.03
CA TYR A 224 -1.12 -14.11 -0.77
C TYR A 224 -0.96 -13.20 -1.98
N LEU A 225 0.14 -13.33 -2.73
CA LEU A 225 0.33 -12.55 -3.95
C LEU A 225 -0.71 -12.90 -5.02
N ASN A 226 -1.07 -14.18 -5.17
CA ASN A 226 -2.12 -14.59 -6.10
C ASN A 226 -3.48 -14.02 -5.68
N PHE A 227 -3.79 -14.04 -4.39
CA PHE A 227 -5.00 -13.43 -3.85
C PHE A 227 -5.00 -11.90 -4.04
N ASN A 228 -3.85 -11.24 -3.84
CA ASN A 228 -3.72 -9.81 -4.06
C ASN A 228 -3.94 -9.40 -5.52
N LYS A 229 -3.48 -10.21 -6.49
CA LYS A 229 -3.76 -9.99 -7.92
C LYS A 229 -5.26 -10.09 -8.22
N LYS A 230 -5.94 -11.09 -7.68
CA LYS A 230 -7.40 -11.25 -7.81
C LYS A 230 -8.18 -10.03 -7.31
N ALA A 231 -7.66 -9.31 -6.30
CA ALA A 231 -8.31 -8.10 -5.78
C ALA A 231 -8.09 -6.85 -6.65
N ILE A 232 -7.25 -6.92 -7.68
CA ILE A 232 -6.93 -5.83 -8.59
C ILE A 232 -7.56 -6.05 -9.98
N GLU A 233 -7.75 -7.31 -10.38
CA GLU A 233 -8.38 -7.76 -11.64
C GLU A 233 -9.90 -7.78 -11.57
#